data_AF-A0A9R0PZ05-F1
#
_entry.id   AF-A0A9R0PZ05-F1
#
_cell.length_a   1.000
_cell.length_b   1.000
_cell.length_c   1.000
_cell.angle_alpha   90.00
_cell.angle_beta   90.00
_cell.angle_gamma   90.00
#
_symmetry.space_group_name_H-M   'P 1'
#
loop_
_entity.id
_entity.type
_entity.pdbx_description
1 polymer ?
#
loop_
_entity_poly.entity_id
_entity_poly.type
_entity_poly.pdbx_seq_one_letter_code
_entity_poly.pdbx_strand_id
1 'polypeptide(L)'
;MTVPGSPVSPGASKMSSVPWKRLELAALCAYAVVFYSAMVQRSLRLARDYSGKLYGLRAGSIPGRLNVSSDAQWRNFRGNLPILTVVMAAFLIVAKGLRYGCSLKGRGASLVWLILSLIYLCYLHGACVGFILVIAGVNYAIVKLFARYKYCTGIIWSFNLAMLTLNRVYEGYSFSLFGQQLAFLDNYRGTFRWHICFNFVVLRMISFGCDYCWTLSSSHFDHKKHMQKCEVCYSGKTCYFALQEKGLSVDKYTFLTYLCYLTYAPLYIAGPVVSYNAFAAQLDVPQKNYSVGQICCYGLRWILNFLLIEVMTHFFHYNAFVVSRLWRQLAPFEIFIISYGVLFFMWLKFFLIWRYFRFWSLVGGVETPENMPRCINNCPDLESFWKSWHASFNRWLVRYVYIPLGGSRRKLISVWIVFTFVAVWHDLEWKLISWAWLTCLFFVPEIVIKSFSNNFQAKSTLGRFIHRELCVIAGAVTVSSLMVANLVGYVVGPSGIKVLMSRMLHKDALPALGIIFSTFYVGVKLIFHIRDARKT
;
A
#
# COMPACT_ATOMS: atom_id res chain seq x y z
N MET A 1 -46.44 -6.24 -12.16
CA MET A 1 -46.19 -7.63 -11.69
C MET A 1 -45.56 -7.54 -10.31
N THR A 2 -46.39 -7.85 -9.33
CA THR A 2 -46.15 -7.83 -7.89
C THR A 2 -45.22 -8.97 -7.50
N VAL A 3 -44.11 -8.64 -6.83
CA VAL A 3 -43.21 -9.63 -6.21
C VAL A 3 -43.74 -9.92 -4.80
N PRO A 4 -43.98 -11.17 -4.40
CA PRO A 4 -44.58 -11.49 -3.10
C PRO A 4 -43.62 -11.21 -1.95
N GLY A 5 -44.16 -10.66 -0.87
CA GLY A 5 -43.46 -10.46 0.40
C GLY A 5 -43.03 -11.77 1.03
N SER A 6 -41.77 -11.81 1.47
CA SER A 6 -41.26 -12.83 2.38
C SER A 6 -41.96 -12.74 3.75
N PRO A 7 -42.38 -13.86 4.35
CA PRO A 7 -43.08 -13.83 5.63
C PRO A 7 -42.12 -13.46 6.76
N VAL A 8 -42.56 -12.50 7.57
CA VAL A 8 -41.96 -12.14 8.86
C VAL A 8 -42.17 -13.32 9.81
N SER A 9 -41.10 -14.00 10.21
CA SER A 9 -41.16 -14.99 11.29
C SER A 9 -41.26 -14.29 12.65
N PRO A 10 -42.21 -14.65 13.52
CA PRO A 10 -42.37 -14.05 14.84
C PRO A 10 -41.35 -14.60 15.84
N GLY A 11 -40.87 -13.71 16.73
CA GLY A 11 -40.34 -14.00 18.08
C GLY A 11 -39.47 -15.25 18.29
N ALA A 12 -38.15 -15.10 18.21
CA ALA A 12 -37.20 -16.02 18.85
C ALA A 12 -36.17 -15.24 19.70
N SER A 13 -36.38 -15.25 21.01
CA SER A 13 -35.43 -14.99 22.11
C SER A 13 -34.45 -13.82 21.99
N LYS A 14 -34.93 -12.61 22.26
CA LYS A 14 -34.11 -11.40 22.50
C LYS A 14 -33.80 -11.20 24.00
N MET A 15 -33.24 -12.17 24.75
CA MET A 15 -32.95 -11.88 26.18
C MET A 15 -31.91 -12.69 26.98
N SER A 16 -30.92 -13.36 26.36
CA SER A 16 -29.84 -14.02 27.16
C SER A 16 -28.40 -13.89 26.64
N SER A 17 -28.18 -13.29 25.47
CA SER A 17 -26.84 -13.25 24.83
C SER A 17 -26.05 -11.94 25.00
N VAL A 18 -26.70 -10.88 25.50
CA VAL A 18 -26.07 -9.56 25.68
C VAL A 18 -25.08 -9.51 26.87
N PRO A 19 -25.37 -10.12 28.04
CA PRO A 19 -24.44 -10.09 29.18
C PRO A 19 -23.12 -10.80 28.87
N TRP A 20 -23.18 -11.98 28.26
CA TRP A 20 -22.00 -12.77 27.91
C TRP A 20 -21.10 -12.09 26.89
N LYS A 21 -21.66 -11.48 25.83
CA LYS A 21 -20.86 -10.75 24.84
C LYS A 21 -20.18 -9.52 25.44
N ARG A 22 -20.84 -8.81 26.37
CA ARG A 22 -20.25 -7.68 27.08
C ARG A 22 -19.11 -8.12 28.01
N LEU A 23 -19.32 -9.21 28.76
CA LEU A 23 -18.29 -9.78 29.62
C LEU A 23 -17.08 -10.26 28.81
N GLU A 24 -17.32 -10.96 27.69
CA GLU A 24 -16.26 -11.39 26.79
C GLU A 24 -15.48 -10.20 26.23
N LEU A 25 -16.17 -9.16 25.73
CA LEU A 25 -15.52 -7.95 25.23
C LEU A 25 -14.67 -7.27 26.32
N ALA A 26 -15.18 -7.17 27.55
CA ALA A 26 -14.43 -6.62 28.67
C ALA A 26 -13.17 -7.44 28.98
N ALA A 27 -13.27 -8.77 29.00
CA ALA A 27 -12.13 -9.66 29.20
C ALA A 27 -11.07 -9.53 28.08
N LEU A 28 -11.51 -9.45 26.81
CA LEU A 28 -10.61 -9.24 25.68
C LEU A 28 -9.90 -7.88 25.74
N CYS A 29 -10.62 -6.82 26.12
CA CYS A 29 -10.04 -5.49 26.31
C CYS A 29 -9.04 -5.48 27.48
N ALA A 30 -9.37 -6.11 28.60
CA ALA A 30 -8.47 -6.24 29.74
C ALA A 30 -7.19 -6.99 29.37
N TYR A 31 -7.31 -8.12 28.64
CA TYR A 31 -6.16 -8.84 28.11
C TYR A 31 -5.30 -7.94 27.22
N ALA A 32 -5.90 -7.18 26.30
CA ALA A 32 -5.17 -6.30 25.40
C ALA A 32 -4.38 -5.22 26.17
N VAL A 33 -4.97 -4.61 27.21
CA VAL A 33 -4.29 -3.63 28.06
C VAL A 33 -3.08 -4.25 28.77
N VAL A 34 -3.24 -5.43 29.37
CA VAL A 34 -2.14 -6.15 30.03
C VAL A 34 -1.05 -6.52 29.03
N PHE A 35 -1.43 -7.05 27.87
CA PHE A 35 -0.50 -7.43 26.81
C PHE A 35 0.32 -6.23 26.31
N TYR A 36 -0.32 -5.12 25.94
CA TYR A 36 0.40 -3.94 25.45
C TYR A 36 1.26 -3.30 26.55
N SER A 37 0.82 -3.31 27.81
CA SER A 37 1.64 -2.84 28.93
C SER A 37 2.90 -3.69 29.10
N ALA A 38 2.76 -5.02 29.03
CA ALA A 38 3.89 -5.95 29.08
C ALA A 38 4.84 -5.78 27.88
N MET A 39 4.29 -5.60 26.66
CA MET A 39 5.06 -5.30 25.46
C MET A 39 5.89 -4.03 25.64
N VAL A 40 5.26 -2.92 26.01
CA VAL A 40 5.94 -1.63 26.20
C VAL A 40 7.02 -1.74 27.27
N GLN A 41 6.73 -2.34 28.42
CA GLN A 41 7.70 -2.49 29.50
C GLN A 41 8.90 -3.36 29.09
N ARG A 42 8.67 -4.46 28.35
CA ARG A 42 9.76 -5.31 27.84
C ARG A 42 10.57 -4.61 26.76
N SER A 43 9.93 -3.90 25.83
CA SER A 43 10.63 -3.13 24.79
C SER A 43 11.51 -2.02 25.37
N LEU A 44 11.04 -1.32 26.41
CA LEU A 44 11.82 -0.30 27.10
C LEU A 44 13.02 -0.90 27.85
N ARG A 45 12.88 -2.07 28.47
CA ARG A 45 13.99 -2.81 29.08
C ARG A 45 15.03 -3.19 28.04
N LEU A 46 14.61 -3.82 26.94
CA LEU A 46 15.50 -4.17 25.82
C LEU A 46 16.26 -2.96 25.28
N ALA A 47 15.60 -1.83 25.07
CA ALA A 47 16.25 -0.61 24.61
C ALA A 47 17.30 -0.09 25.61
N ARG A 48 17.05 -0.20 26.92
CA ARG A 48 17.98 0.20 27.97
C ARG A 48 19.20 -0.73 28.03
N ASP A 49 18.95 -2.02 28.14
CA ASP A 49 19.96 -3.06 28.37
C ASP A 49 20.95 -3.19 27.21
N TYR A 50 20.53 -2.82 26.00
CA TYR A 50 21.34 -2.91 24.77
C TYR A 50 21.75 -1.55 24.19
N SER A 51 21.43 -0.43 24.85
CA SER A 51 21.67 0.93 24.32
C SER A 51 23.11 1.20 23.83
N GLY A 52 24.12 0.57 24.47
CA GLY A 52 25.54 0.69 24.07
C GLY A 52 26.04 -0.35 23.05
N LYS A 53 25.21 -1.33 22.66
CA LYS A 53 25.59 -2.43 21.74
C LYS A 53 24.92 -2.30 20.36
N LEU A 54 23.97 -1.37 20.22
CA LEU A 54 23.14 -1.24 19.04
C LEU A 54 23.77 -0.30 18.00
N TYR A 55 23.90 -0.78 16.78
CA TYR A 55 24.31 0.01 15.62
C TYR A 55 23.15 0.83 15.04
N GLY A 56 23.47 1.99 14.47
CA GLY A 56 22.50 2.84 13.76
C GLY A 56 21.68 3.78 14.64
N LEU A 57 22.06 3.93 15.91
CA LEU A 57 21.56 4.97 16.80
C LEU A 57 22.28 6.30 16.53
N ARG A 58 21.55 7.42 16.55
CA ARG A 58 22.08 8.77 16.33
C ARG A 58 21.43 9.76 17.30
N ALA A 59 22.02 10.94 17.49
CA ALA A 59 21.33 12.03 18.17
C ALA A 59 20.00 12.33 17.45
N GLY A 60 18.92 12.47 18.20
CA GLY A 60 17.60 12.76 17.64
C GLY A 60 16.98 14.04 18.19
N SER A 61 15.67 14.19 17.99
CA SER A 61 14.92 15.39 18.35
C SER A 61 14.66 15.52 19.86
N ILE A 62 14.69 14.41 20.61
CA ILE A 62 14.52 14.42 22.07
C ILE A 62 15.90 14.55 22.76
N PRO A 63 16.15 15.63 23.53
CA PRO A 63 17.40 15.81 24.26
C PRO A 63 17.73 14.63 25.17
N GLY A 64 18.99 14.21 25.19
CA GLY A 64 19.46 13.09 26.02
C GLY A 64 19.01 11.70 25.57
N ARG A 65 18.31 11.56 24.43
CA ARG A 65 17.91 10.26 23.87
C ARG A 65 18.39 10.06 22.44
N LEU A 66 18.97 8.88 22.19
CA LEU A 66 19.30 8.45 20.84
C LEU A 66 18.03 8.05 20.06
N ASN A 67 18.06 8.28 18.75
CA ASN A 67 17.02 7.92 17.80
C ASN A 67 17.54 6.82 16.86
N VAL A 68 16.67 5.84 16.59
CA VAL A 68 16.90 4.80 15.60
C VAL A 68 16.75 5.36 14.20
N SER A 69 17.86 5.56 13.52
CA SER A 69 17.90 6.04 12.13
C SER A 69 18.42 5.00 11.16
N SER A 70 18.21 3.71 11.45
CA SER A 70 18.80 2.60 10.68
C SER A 70 18.09 2.33 9.34
N ASP A 71 16.78 2.58 9.23
CA ASP A 71 16.03 2.43 7.98
C ASP A 71 16.36 3.56 6.99
N ALA A 72 16.97 3.21 5.85
CA ALA A 72 17.46 4.18 4.87
C ALA A 72 16.35 4.99 4.20
N GLN A 73 15.19 4.36 3.93
CA GLN A 73 14.06 5.01 3.27
C GLN A 73 13.40 6.03 4.18
N TRP A 74 13.16 5.67 5.44
CA TRP A 74 12.63 6.58 6.45
C TRP A 74 13.60 7.73 6.71
N ARG A 75 14.90 7.44 6.89
CA ARG A 75 15.93 8.45 7.10
C ARG A 75 15.98 9.45 5.95
N ASN A 76 15.93 8.98 4.70
CA ASN A 76 15.93 9.84 3.52
C ASN A 76 14.66 10.70 3.43
N PHE A 77 13.47 10.11 3.64
CA PHE A 77 12.21 10.86 3.64
C PHE A 77 12.18 11.92 4.75
N ARG A 78 12.51 11.55 5.99
CA ARG A 78 12.56 12.45 7.15
C ARG A 78 13.55 13.59 6.93
N GLY A 79 14.75 13.31 6.41
CA GLY A 79 15.78 14.33 6.17
C GLY A 79 15.40 15.33 5.08
N ASN A 80 14.70 14.89 4.04
CA ASN A 80 14.28 15.75 2.93
C ASN A 80 12.88 16.36 3.11
N LEU A 81 12.17 16.03 4.19
CA LEU A 81 10.80 16.47 4.44
C LEU A 81 10.60 17.99 4.35
N PRO A 82 11.48 18.86 4.91
CA PRO A 82 11.33 20.31 4.79
C PRO A 82 11.41 20.79 3.33
N ILE A 83 12.43 20.34 2.60
CA ILE A 83 12.65 20.70 1.18
C ILE A 83 11.46 20.22 0.35
N LEU A 84 11.04 18.97 0.53
CA LEU A 84 9.91 18.39 -0.17
C LEU A 84 8.61 19.19 0.09
N THR A 85 8.41 19.67 1.33
CA THR A 85 7.23 20.46 1.72
C THR A 85 7.23 21.82 1.04
N VAL A 86 8.38 22.51 1.01
CA VAL A 86 8.52 23.80 0.33
C VAL A 86 8.28 23.65 -1.17
N VAL A 87 8.88 22.64 -1.80
CA VAL A 87 8.74 22.38 -3.24
C VAL A 87 7.29 22.05 -3.61
N MET A 88 6.62 21.18 -2.84
CA MET A 88 5.22 20.84 -3.10
C MET A 88 4.28 22.02 -2.85
N ALA A 89 4.55 22.84 -1.83
CA ALA A 89 3.82 24.08 -1.60
C ALA A 89 3.95 25.05 -2.77
N ALA A 90 5.18 25.33 -3.20
CA ALA A 90 5.47 26.22 -4.32
C ALA A 90 4.81 25.73 -5.61
N PHE A 91 4.96 24.43 -5.93
CA PHE A 91 4.30 23.79 -7.06
C PHE A 91 2.79 24.06 -7.05
N LEU A 92 2.12 23.82 -5.93
CA LEU A 92 0.66 23.98 -5.85
C LEU A 92 0.19 25.42 -5.79
N ILE A 93 0.94 26.32 -5.16
CA ILE A 93 0.64 27.76 -5.14
C ILE A 93 0.63 28.29 -6.58
N VAL A 94 1.68 28.01 -7.35
CA VAL A 94 1.77 28.45 -8.75
C VAL A 94 0.70 27.76 -9.60
N ALA A 95 0.55 26.44 -9.47
CA ALA A 95 -0.42 25.68 -10.24
C ALA A 95 -1.87 26.13 -10.00
N LYS A 96 -2.25 26.39 -8.74
CA LYS A 96 -3.59 26.90 -8.39
C LYS A 96 -3.77 28.37 -8.75
N GLY A 97 -2.76 29.20 -8.52
CA GLY A 97 -2.77 30.61 -8.87
C GLY A 97 -3.05 30.81 -10.35
N LEU A 98 -2.30 30.12 -11.21
CA LEU A 98 -2.51 30.14 -12.66
C LEU A 98 -3.86 29.52 -13.07
N ARG A 99 -4.28 28.43 -12.41
CA ARG A 99 -5.57 27.82 -12.69
C ARG A 99 -6.74 28.76 -12.43
N TYR A 100 -6.72 29.48 -11.31
CA TYR A 100 -7.78 30.42 -10.94
C TYR A 100 -7.68 31.72 -11.73
N GLY A 101 -6.48 32.33 -11.76
CA GLY A 101 -6.24 33.61 -12.43
C GLY A 101 -6.47 33.57 -13.95
N CYS A 102 -6.13 32.46 -14.61
CA CYS A 102 -6.32 32.29 -16.05
C CYS A 102 -7.50 31.36 -16.40
N SER A 103 -8.33 30.97 -15.42
CA SER A 103 -9.48 30.07 -15.60
C SER A 103 -9.16 28.75 -16.35
N LEU A 104 -7.93 28.22 -16.17
CA LEU A 104 -7.45 27.07 -16.93
C LEU A 104 -8.19 25.79 -16.54
N LYS A 105 -8.62 25.02 -17.53
CA LYS A 105 -9.22 23.69 -17.37
C LYS A 105 -8.61 22.71 -18.37
N GLY A 106 -8.65 21.42 -18.04
CA GLY A 106 -8.23 20.34 -18.93
C GLY A 106 -6.82 20.53 -19.48
N ARG A 107 -6.72 20.82 -20.78
CA ARG A 107 -5.46 20.97 -21.53
C ARG A 107 -4.58 22.13 -21.03
N GLY A 108 -5.18 23.26 -20.64
CA GLY A 108 -4.43 24.40 -20.10
C GLY A 108 -3.83 24.07 -18.72
N ALA A 109 -4.61 23.41 -17.87
CA ALA A 109 -4.15 22.96 -16.56
C ALA A 109 -3.06 21.88 -16.68
N SER A 110 -3.20 20.93 -17.62
CA SER A 110 -2.20 19.88 -17.83
C SER A 110 -0.87 20.43 -18.34
N LEU A 111 -0.89 21.48 -19.18
CA LEU A 111 0.33 22.15 -19.63
C LEU A 111 1.10 22.79 -18.46
N VAL A 112 0.41 23.57 -17.63
CA VAL A 112 1.02 24.19 -16.45
C VAL A 112 1.59 23.14 -15.50
N TRP A 113 0.82 22.09 -15.21
CA TRP A 113 1.27 21.03 -14.32
C TRP A 113 2.44 20.25 -14.89
N LEU A 114 2.48 20.01 -16.21
CA LEU A 114 3.61 19.38 -16.87
C LEU A 114 4.86 20.24 -16.74
N ILE A 115 4.80 21.54 -17.06
CA ILE A 115 5.96 22.44 -16.97
C ILE A 115 6.53 22.45 -15.56
N LEU A 116 5.68 22.67 -14.55
CA LEU A 116 6.09 22.68 -13.15
C LEU A 116 6.67 21.32 -12.71
N SER A 117 6.08 20.22 -13.19
CA SER A 117 6.58 18.87 -12.89
C SER A 117 7.93 18.60 -13.55
N LEU A 118 8.14 19.07 -14.79
CA LEU A 118 9.43 18.92 -15.48
C LEU A 118 10.53 19.72 -14.79
N ILE A 119 10.26 20.93 -14.30
CA ILE A 119 11.21 21.70 -13.49
C ILE A 119 11.61 20.89 -12.25
N TYR A 120 10.63 20.32 -11.55
CA TYR A 120 10.87 19.46 -10.39
C TYR A 120 11.68 18.19 -10.75
N LEU A 121 11.35 17.52 -11.85
CA LEU A 121 12.07 16.34 -12.32
C LEU A 121 13.50 16.67 -12.76
N CYS A 122 13.73 17.82 -13.41
CA CYS A 122 15.07 18.28 -13.77
C CYS A 122 15.93 18.51 -12.53
N TYR A 123 15.37 19.05 -11.45
CA TYR A 123 16.07 19.12 -10.17
C TYR A 123 16.39 17.73 -9.59
N LEU A 124 15.43 16.81 -9.63
CA LEU A 124 15.61 15.46 -9.07
C LEU A 124 16.59 14.59 -9.85
N HIS A 125 16.58 14.66 -11.18
CA HIS A 125 17.25 13.70 -12.05
C HIS A 125 18.26 14.34 -13.01
N GLY A 126 18.31 15.66 -13.12
CA GLY A 126 19.18 16.36 -14.04
C GLY A 126 18.91 15.96 -15.49
N ALA A 127 19.98 15.73 -16.27
CA ALA A 127 19.88 15.30 -17.66
C ALA A 127 19.12 13.97 -17.84
N CYS A 128 19.11 13.09 -16.82
CA CYS A 128 18.46 11.78 -16.89
C CYS A 128 16.92 11.85 -17.07
N VAL A 129 16.30 13.02 -16.89
CA VAL A 129 14.89 13.22 -17.30
C VAL A 129 14.67 12.88 -18.77
N GLY A 130 15.68 13.09 -19.62
CA GLY A 130 15.66 12.71 -21.02
C GLY A 130 15.32 11.23 -21.22
N PHE A 131 15.89 10.31 -20.43
CA PHE A 131 15.57 8.89 -20.52
C PHE A 131 14.10 8.61 -20.20
N ILE A 132 13.57 9.24 -19.16
CA ILE A 132 12.15 9.09 -18.77
C ILE A 132 11.25 9.52 -19.92
N LEU A 133 11.53 10.69 -20.52
CA LEU A 133 10.72 11.26 -21.60
C LEU A 133 10.82 10.45 -22.89
N VAL A 134 12.01 9.95 -23.25
CA VAL A 134 12.20 9.09 -24.43
C VAL A 134 11.45 7.78 -24.26
N ILE A 135 11.62 7.09 -23.13
CA ILE A 135 10.93 5.81 -22.89
C ILE A 135 9.40 6.03 -22.87
N ALA A 136 8.92 7.10 -22.25
CA ALA A 136 7.51 7.49 -22.27
C ALA A 136 7.01 7.79 -23.69
N GLY A 137 7.79 8.51 -24.50
CA GLY A 137 7.47 8.80 -25.89
C GLY A 137 7.33 7.53 -26.74
N VAL A 138 8.29 6.61 -26.61
CA VAL A 138 8.23 5.30 -27.29
C VAL A 138 7.01 4.49 -26.82
N ASN A 139 6.74 4.46 -25.51
CA ASN A 139 5.56 3.79 -24.99
C ASN A 139 4.26 4.38 -25.55
N TYR A 140 4.14 5.71 -25.59
CA TYR A 140 2.99 6.39 -26.16
C TYR A 140 2.80 6.02 -27.64
N ALA A 141 3.88 6.03 -28.43
CA ALA A 141 3.84 5.62 -29.83
C ALA A 141 3.35 4.17 -29.98
N ILE A 142 3.91 3.23 -29.21
CA ILE A 142 3.47 1.82 -29.19
C ILE A 142 1.97 1.73 -28.87
N VAL A 143 1.52 2.41 -27.82
CA VAL A 143 0.09 2.42 -27.45
C VAL A 143 -0.75 2.93 -28.61
N LYS A 144 -0.42 4.09 -29.20
CA LYS A 144 -1.25 4.70 -30.26
C LYS A 144 -1.26 3.87 -31.54
N LEU A 145 -0.14 3.25 -31.90
CA LEU A 145 -0.03 2.40 -33.09
C LEU A 145 -0.78 1.07 -32.92
N PHE A 146 -0.66 0.44 -31.75
CA PHE A 146 -1.17 -0.92 -31.55
C PHE A 146 -2.52 -1.01 -30.84
N ALA A 147 -3.13 0.10 -30.41
CA ALA A 147 -4.35 0.07 -29.59
C ALA A 147 -5.58 -0.58 -30.23
N ARG A 148 -5.64 -0.69 -31.57
CA ARG A 148 -6.76 -1.33 -32.29
C ARG A 148 -6.58 -2.85 -32.45
N TYR A 149 -5.41 -3.39 -32.12
CA TYR A 149 -5.13 -4.82 -32.27
C TYR A 149 -5.57 -5.61 -31.04
N LYS A 150 -6.01 -6.85 -31.25
CA LYS A 150 -6.49 -7.76 -30.20
C LYS A 150 -5.46 -7.99 -29.07
N TYR A 151 -4.17 -7.97 -29.42
CA TYR A 151 -3.07 -8.23 -28.49
C TYR A 151 -2.43 -6.95 -27.92
N CYS A 152 -3.08 -5.78 -28.05
CA CYS A 152 -2.50 -4.49 -27.65
C CYS A 152 -2.01 -4.49 -26.20
N THR A 153 -2.78 -5.06 -25.27
CA THR A 153 -2.42 -5.13 -23.85
C THR A 153 -1.18 -5.97 -23.62
N GLY A 154 -1.02 -7.07 -24.35
CA GLY A 154 0.18 -7.91 -24.30
C GLY A 154 1.43 -7.14 -24.74
N ILE A 155 1.37 -6.43 -25.87
CA ILE A 155 2.47 -5.62 -26.39
C ILE A 155 2.88 -4.53 -25.39
N ILE A 156 1.89 -3.83 -24.82
CA ILE A 156 2.12 -2.78 -23.81
C ILE A 156 2.84 -3.38 -22.59
N TRP A 157 2.36 -4.52 -22.08
CA TRP A 157 2.97 -5.20 -20.94
C TRP A 157 4.39 -5.68 -21.24
N SER A 158 4.63 -6.28 -22.40
CA SER A 158 5.96 -6.76 -22.81
C SER A 158 6.98 -5.63 -22.84
N PHE A 159 6.65 -4.49 -23.47
CA PHE A 159 7.54 -3.33 -23.51
C PHE A 159 7.83 -2.80 -22.10
N ASN A 160 6.79 -2.63 -21.27
CA ASN A 160 6.93 -2.07 -19.93
C ASN A 160 7.72 -2.99 -19.00
N LEU A 161 7.54 -4.30 -19.08
CA LEU A 161 8.28 -5.28 -18.29
C LEU A 161 9.75 -5.36 -18.74
N ALA A 162 10.00 -5.29 -20.05
CA ALA A 162 11.36 -5.19 -20.58
C ALA A 162 12.06 -3.92 -20.05
N MET A 163 11.41 -2.76 -20.12
CA MET A 163 11.98 -1.52 -19.59
C MET A 163 12.22 -1.54 -18.08
N LEU A 164 11.27 -2.11 -17.31
CA LEU A 164 11.44 -2.30 -15.88
C LEU A 164 12.68 -3.16 -15.56
N THR A 165 12.89 -4.23 -16.33
CA THR A 165 14.01 -5.17 -16.15
C THR A 165 15.33 -4.53 -16.58
N LEU A 166 15.38 -3.92 -17.77
CA LEU A 166 16.58 -3.26 -18.30
C LEU A 166 17.03 -2.11 -17.39
N ASN A 167 16.11 -1.26 -16.95
CA ASN A 167 16.43 -0.17 -16.03
C ASN A 167 17.02 -0.69 -14.71
N ARG A 168 16.61 -1.88 -14.26
CA ARG A 168 17.17 -2.51 -13.07
C ARG A 168 18.55 -3.11 -13.33
N VAL A 169 18.71 -3.88 -14.40
CA VAL A 169 19.96 -4.57 -14.76
C VAL A 169 21.10 -3.58 -14.96
N TYR A 170 20.84 -2.45 -15.61
CA TYR A 170 21.85 -1.42 -15.85
C TYR A 170 21.94 -0.36 -14.73
N GLU A 171 21.08 -0.44 -13.71
CA GLU A 171 20.93 0.58 -12.66
C GLU A 171 20.73 2.00 -13.24
N GLY A 172 19.90 2.08 -14.29
CA GLY A 172 19.75 3.23 -15.16
C GLY A 172 20.74 3.21 -16.32
N TYR A 173 20.80 4.28 -17.11
CA TYR A 173 21.69 4.34 -18.27
C TYR A 173 22.71 5.46 -18.12
N SER A 174 23.87 5.28 -18.74
CA SER A 174 24.87 6.33 -18.96
C SER A 174 24.73 6.91 -20.36
N PHE A 175 24.88 8.23 -20.48
CA PHE A 175 24.84 8.89 -21.78
C PHE A 175 26.02 8.47 -22.66
N SER A 176 27.17 8.15 -22.06
CA SER A 176 28.33 7.60 -22.78
C SER A 176 28.02 6.32 -23.56
N LEU A 177 27.06 5.50 -23.11
CA LEU A 177 26.63 4.27 -23.77
C LEU A 177 25.96 4.54 -25.13
N PHE A 178 25.44 5.74 -25.34
CA PHE A 178 24.78 6.16 -26.58
C PHE A 178 25.68 7.02 -27.48
N GLY A 179 26.93 7.25 -27.08
CA GLY A 179 27.93 7.98 -27.86
C GLY A 179 28.76 8.95 -27.02
N GLN A 180 30.04 9.09 -27.35
CA GLN A 180 30.96 9.96 -26.61
C GLN A 180 30.54 11.44 -26.61
N GLN A 181 29.83 11.89 -27.65
CA GLN A 181 29.31 13.27 -27.74
C GLN A 181 28.31 13.61 -26.63
N LEU A 182 27.61 12.61 -26.07
CA LEU A 182 26.63 12.81 -24.99
C LEU A 182 27.24 12.56 -23.60
N ALA A 183 28.47 12.08 -23.51
CA ALA A 183 29.10 11.71 -22.24
C ALA A 183 29.18 12.88 -21.24
N PHE A 184 29.26 14.13 -21.70
CA PHE A 184 29.27 15.29 -20.82
C PHE A 184 27.99 15.42 -19.97
N LEU A 185 26.84 14.88 -20.45
CA LEU A 185 25.57 14.88 -19.72
C LEU A 185 25.59 13.98 -18.49
N ASP A 186 26.52 13.01 -18.42
CA ASP A 186 26.70 12.19 -17.22
C ASP A 186 27.18 13.01 -16.01
N ASN A 187 27.78 14.18 -16.23
CA ASN A 187 28.15 15.11 -15.16
C ASN A 187 26.95 15.88 -14.59
N TYR A 188 25.81 15.88 -15.29
CA TYR A 188 24.60 16.60 -14.90
C TYR A 188 23.51 15.64 -14.38
N ARG A 189 23.89 14.67 -13.55
CA ARG A 189 22.95 13.76 -12.88
C ARG A 189 22.34 14.43 -11.65
N GLY A 190 21.04 14.25 -11.45
CA GLY A 190 20.33 14.77 -10.30
C GLY A 190 20.57 13.97 -9.01
N THR A 191 19.98 14.46 -7.93
CA THR A 191 20.13 13.92 -6.57
C THR A 191 19.49 12.54 -6.36
N PHE A 192 18.48 12.19 -7.16
CA PHE A 192 17.75 10.94 -7.07
C PHE A 192 17.99 10.04 -8.28
N ARG A 193 18.18 8.75 -8.01
CA ARG A 193 18.25 7.70 -9.04
C ARG A 193 16.92 7.58 -9.78
N TRP A 194 16.91 8.04 -11.03
CA TRP A 194 15.69 8.12 -11.86
C TRP A 194 15.01 6.75 -12.05
N HIS A 195 15.79 5.69 -12.25
CA HIS A 195 15.28 4.35 -12.52
C HIS A 195 14.46 3.77 -11.35
N ILE A 196 14.68 4.22 -10.11
CA ILE A 196 13.86 3.80 -8.95
C ILE A 196 12.48 4.44 -9.00
N CYS A 197 12.42 5.77 -9.22
CA CYS A 197 11.14 6.48 -9.36
C CYS A 197 10.39 6.04 -10.63
N PHE A 198 11.13 5.63 -11.66
CA PHE A 198 10.57 5.13 -12.91
C PHE A 198 9.66 3.91 -12.73
N ASN A 199 9.82 3.11 -11.67
CA ASN A 199 8.91 2.00 -11.37
C ASN A 199 7.45 2.47 -11.24
N PHE A 200 7.20 3.66 -10.66
CA PHE A 200 5.84 4.23 -10.63
C PHE A 200 5.39 4.74 -12.01
N VAL A 201 6.32 5.26 -12.82
CA VAL A 201 6.05 5.69 -14.20
C VAL A 201 5.61 4.50 -15.06
N VAL A 202 6.23 3.33 -14.91
CA VAL A 202 5.83 2.08 -15.59
C VAL A 202 4.37 1.72 -15.29
N LEU A 203 3.94 1.78 -14.02
CA LEU A 203 2.55 1.52 -13.65
C LEU A 203 1.58 2.47 -14.35
N ARG A 204 1.96 3.75 -14.46
CA ARG A 204 1.17 4.77 -15.16
C ARG A 204 1.16 4.54 -16.67
N MET A 205 2.29 4.17 -17.27
CA MET A 205 2.38 3.84 -18.70
C MET A 205 1.45 2.67 -19.07
N ILE A 206 1.48 1.60 -18.27
CA ILE A 206 0.55 0.47 -18.41
C ILE A 206 -0.90 0.94 -18.23
N SER A 207 -1.19 1.78 -17.22
CA SER A 207 -2.54 2.29 -16.96
C SER A 207 -3.11 3.02 -18.18
N PHE A 208 -2.34 3.96 -18.73
CA PHE A 208 -2.71 4.72 -19.90
C PHE A 208 -2.97 3.81 -21.10
N GLY A 209 -2.04 2.89 -21.38
CA GLY A 209 -2.15 1.98 -22.52
C GLY A 209 -3.37 1.08 -22.45
N CYS A 210 -3.61 0.46 -21.30
CA CYS A 210 -4.78 -0.39 -21.08
C CYS A 210 -6.09 0.42 -21.14
N ASP A 211 -6.17 1.54 -20.44
CA ASP A 211 -7.39 2.37 -20.43
C ASP A 211 -7.73 2.91 -21.83
N TYR A 212 -6.73 3.25 -22.64
CA TYR A 212 -6.91 3.65 -24.03
C TYR A 212 -7.44 2.50 -24.91
N CYS A 213 -6.80 1.33 -24.86
CA CYS A 213 -7.26 0.15 -25.60
C CYS A 213 -8.72 -0.23 -25.25
N TRP A 214 -9.06 -0.22 -23.97
CA TRP A 214 -10.40 -0.59 -23.49
C TRP A 214 -11.46 0.44 -23.88
N THR A 215 -11.09 1.72 -23.92
CA THR A 215 -11.97 2.78 -24.42
C THR A 215 -12.30 2.57 -25.90
N LEU A 216 -11.33 2.18 -26.73
CA LEU A 216 -11.55 1.90 -28.15
C LEU A 216 -12.36 0.61 -28.39
N SER A 217 -12.22 -0.36 -27.50
CA SER A 217 -12.91 -1.66 -27.59
C SER A 217 -14.32 -1.64 -26.98
N SER A 218 -14.87 -0.45 -26.69
CA SER A 218 -16.23 -0.24 -26.14
C SER A 218 -16.50 -1.00 -24.84
N SER A 219 -15.60 -0.94 -23.84
CA SER A 219 -15.92 -1.49 -22.52
C SER A 219 -17.07 -0.71 -21.87
N HIS A 220 -18.28 -1.26 -21.90
CA HIS A 220 -19.45 -0.60 -21.30
C HIS A 220 -19.37 -0.67 -19.76
N PHE A 221 -19.09 0.45 -19.11
CA PHE A 221 -19.22 0.58 -17.67
C PHE A 221 -20.69 0.78 -17.29
N ASP A 222 -21.27 -0.20 -16.60
CA ASP A 222 -22.65 -0.11 -16.10
C ASP A 222 -22.73 0.77 -14.85
N HIS A 223 -22.94 2.06 -15.08
CA HIS A 223 -23.02 3.06 -14.01
C HIS A 223 -24.18 2.79 -13.04
N LYS A 224 -25.34 2.34 -13.55
CA LYS A 224 -26.53 2.09 -12.71
C LYS A 224 -26.27 0.96 -11.73
N LYS A 225 -25.69 -0.15 -12.21
CA LYS A 225 -25.30 -1.28 -11.37
C LYS A 225 -24.22 -0.93 -10.36
N HIS A 226 -23.30 -0.03 -10.71
CA HIS A 226 -22.31 0.48 -9.76
C HIS A 226 -22.95 1.35 -8.67
N MET A 227 -23.84 2.28 -9.04
CA MET A 227 -24.53 3.16 -8.09
C MET A 227 -25.34 2.38 -7.05
N GLN A 228 -26.01 1.29 -7.45
CA GLN A 228 -26.76 0.42 -6.54
C GLN A 228 -25.90 -0.24 -5.45
N LYS A 229 -24.59 -0.35 -5.67
CA LYS A 229 -23.65 -1.05 -4.76
C LYS A 229 -22.64 -0.11 -4.11
N CYS A 230 -22.61 1.17 -4.47
CA CYS A 230 -21.60 2.11 -4.02
C CYS A 230 -22.24 3.20 -3.15
N GLU A 231 -21.99 3.13 -1.84
CA GLU A 231 -22.44 4.15 -0.87
C GLU A 231 -21.97 5.56 -1.22
N VAL A 232 -20.77 5.70 -1.79
CA VAL A 232 -20.22 7.01 -2.20
C VAL A 232 -21.07 7.62 -3.32
N CYS A 233 -21.36 6.83 -4.36
CA CYS A 233 -22.25 7.29 -5.43
C CYS A 233 -23.66 7.57 -4.93
N TYR A 234 -24.18 6.72 -4.04
CA TYR A 234 -25.50 6.91 -3.44
C TYR A 234 -25.59 8.22 -2.64
N SER A 235 -24.49 8.61 -1.97
CA SER A 235 -24.39 9.90 -1.25
C SER A 235 -24.21 11.13 -2.16
N GLY A 236 -24.20 10.97 -3.49
CA GLY A 236 -24.00 12.06 -4.45
C GLY A 236 -22.54 12.54 -4.57
N LYS A 237 -21.60 11.88 -3.89
CA LYS A 237 -20.17 12.18 -3.97
C LYS A 237 -19.53 11.57 -5.21
N THR A 238 -18.45 12.16 -5.69
CA THR A 238 -17.72 11.66 -6.85
C THR A 238 -16.98 10.37 -6.49
N CYS A 239 -17.37 9.22 -7.03
CA CYS A 239 -16.69 7.98 -6.72
C CYS A 239 -15.42 7.77 -7.55
N TYR A 240 -14.27 7.63 -6.88
CA TYR A 240 -13.00 7.31 -7.54
C TYR A 240 -13.08 6.05 -8.43
N PHE A 241 -13.80 5.01 -7.99
CA PHE A 241 -13.96 3.79 -8.79
C PHE A 241 -14.72 4.05 -10.10
N ALA A 242 -15.78 4.85 -10.02
CA ALA A 242 -16.54 5.23 -11.21
C ALA A 242 -15.66 6.04 -12.17
N LEU A 243 -14.81 6.94 -11.67
CA LEU A 243 -13.86 7.69 -12.50
C LEU A 243 -12.79 6.78 -13.14
N GLN A 244 -12.33 5.75 -12.42
CA GLN A 244 -11.37 4.78 -12.93
C GLN A 244 -12.00 3.89 -14.03
N GLU A 245 -13.23 3.43 -13.84
CA GLU A 245 -13.89 2.48 -14.75
C GLU A 245 -14.52 3.14 -15.97
N LYS A 246 -14.98 4.39 -15.85
CA LYS A 246 -15.57 5.13 -16.96
C LYS A 246 -14.48 5.50 -17.98
N GLY A 247 -14.61 5.00 -19.20
CA GLY A 247 -13.80 5.42 -20.33
C GLY A 247 -13.96 6.93 -20.59
N LEU A 248 -12.85 7.59 -20.91
CA LEU A 248 -12.85 8.98 -21.33
C LEU A 248 -13.06 9.09 -22.85
N SER A 249 -13.44 10.26 -23.32
CA SER A 249 -13.48 10.54 -24.75
C SER A 249 -12.07 10.48 -25.35
N VAL A 250 -11.96 10.03 -26.60
CA VAL A 250 -10.67 9.72 -27.25
C VAL A 250 -9.76 10.95 -27.35
N ASP A 251 -10.34 12.15 -27.45
CA ASP A 251 -9.64 13.45 -27.45
C ASP A 251 -8.89 13.73 -26.15
N LYS A 252 -9.25 13.08 -25.03
CA LYS A 252 -8.56 13.23 -23.75
C LYS A 252 -7.24 12.46 -23.69
N TYR A 253 -7.01 11.50 -24.58
CA TYR A 253 -5.79 10.69 -24.66
C TYR A 253 -4.72 11.37 -25.54
N THR A 254 -4.33 12.58 -25.15
CA THR A 254 -3.26 13.35 -25.81
C THR A 254 -1.90 13.07 -25.19
N PHE A 255 -0.84 13.29 -25.97
CA PHE A 255 0.53 13.19 -25.48
C PHE A 255 0.81 14.14 -24.30
N LEU A 256 0.24 15.35 -24.33
CA LEU A 256 0.38 16.34 -23.27
C LEU A 256 -0.22 15.84 -21.94
N THR A 257 -1.48 15.36 -21.97
CA THR A 257 -2.14 14.83 -20.76
C THR A 257 -1.44 13.57 -20.26
N TYR A 258 -0.96 12.73 -21.17
CA TYR A 258 -0.16 11.55 -20.85
C TYR A 258 1.13 11.91 -20.10
N LEU A 259 1.95 12.82 -20.63
CA LEU A 259 3.17 13.24 -19.94
C LEU A 259 2.87 13.90 -18.60
N CYS A 260 1.86 14.79 -18.54
CA CYS A 260 1.40 15.39 -17.29
C CYS A 260 1.04 14.33 -16.24
N TYR A 261 0.32 13.29 -16.66
CA TYR A 261 -0.02 12.15 -15.80
C TYR A 261 1.20 11.36 -15.34
N LEU A 262 2.15 11.05 -16.22
CA LEU A 262 3.36 10.32 -15.86
C LEU A 262 4.23 11.09 -14.86
N THR A 263 4.41 12.40 -15.09
CA THR A 263 5.36 13.22 -14.33
C THR A 263 4.72 13.97 -13.16
N TYR A 264 3.41 13.83 -12.91
CA TYR A 264 2.70 14.60 -11.87
C TYR A 264 3.43 14.58 -10.52
N ALA A 265 4.04 15.72 -10.18
CA ALA A 265 5.02 15.84 -9.09
C ALA A 265 4.51 15.34 -7.72
N PRO A 266 3.28 15.66 -7.27
CA PRO A 266 2.78 15.22 -5.97
C PRO A 266 2.70 13.71 -5.77
N LEU A 267 2.72 12.92 -6.85
CA LEU A 267 2.63 11.45 -6.76
C LEU A 267 3.82 10.75 -7.43
N TYR A 268 4.82 11.51 -7.89
CA TYR A 268 5.91 11.00 -8.74
C TYR A 268 6.90 10.12 -7.97
N ILE A 269 7.38 10.57 -6.80
CA ILE A 269 8.39 9.84 -6.01
C ILE A 269 7.79 8.61 -5.32
N ALA A 270 6.66 8.80 -4.62
CA ALA A 270 5.92 7.71 -4.00
C ALA A 270 4.43 8.00 -4.08
N GLY A 271 3.63 6.92 -4.18
CA GLY A 271 2.20 6.95 -4.46
C GLY A 271 1.34 7.78 -3.48
N PRO A 272 0.00 7.75 -3.60
CA PRO A 272 -0.78 6.65 -4.16
C PRO A 272 -0.72 6.46 -5.69
N VAL A 273 -0.98 5.23 -6.13
CA VAL A 273 -1.13 4.88 -7.54
C VAL A 273 -2.53 5.29 -8.00
N VAL A 274 -2.58 6.07 -9.08
CA VAL A 274 -3.83 6.57 -9.67
C VAL A 274 -3.95 6.10 -11.11
N SER A 275 -5.14 5.67 -11.53
CA SER A 275 -5.42 5.29 -12.92
C SER A 275 -5.44 6.51 -13.85
N TYR A 276 -5.23 6.29 -15.14
CA TYR A 276 -5.22 7.40 -16.11
C TYR A 276 -6.58 8.09 -16.16
N ASN A 277 -7.66 7.32 -16.30
CA ASN A 277 -9.02 7.86 -16.42
C ASN A 277 -9.41 8.69 -15.19
N ALA A 278 -9.09 8.21 -13.99
CA ALA A 278 -9.39 8.95 -12.76
C ALA A 278 -8.56 10.22 -12.63
N PHE A 279 -7.29 10.21 -13.05
CA PHE A 279 -6.46 11.41 -13.04
C PHE A 279 -6.95 12.45 -14.07
N ALA A 280 -7.14 12.04 -15.32
CA ALA A 280 -7.51 12.93 -16.41
C ALA A 280 -8.91 13.55 -16.22
N ALA A 281 -9.88 12.80 -15.68
CA ALA A 281 -11.19 13.35 -15.31
C ALA A 281 -11.09 14.49 -14.28
N GLN A 282 -10.14 14.38 -13.35
CA GLN A 282 -9.94 15.36 -12.27
C GLN A 282 -9.14 16.60 -12.72
N LEU A 283 -8.48 16.56 -13.89
CA LEU A 283 -7.87 17.75 -14.49
C LEU A 283 -8.94 18.75 -14.93
N ASP A 284 -10.06 18.28 -15.48
CA ASP A 284 -11.18 19.13 -15.87
C ASP A 284 -11.96 19.61 -14.63
N VAL A 285 -12.33 18.67 -13.76
CA VAL A 285 -13.13 18.92 -12.57
C VAL A 285 -12.39 18.42 -11.33
N PRO A 286 -11.78 19.33 -10.53
CA PRO A 286 -11.09 18.94 -9.30
C PRO A 286 -12.01 18.22 -8.33
N GLN A 287 -11.42 17.42 -7.44
CA GLN A 287 -12.15 16.72 -6.39
C GLN A 287 -12.97 17.69 -5.52
N LYS A 288 -14.21 17.31 -5.21
CA LYS A 288 -15.14 18.06 -4.33
C LYS A 288 -15.57 17.26 -3.11
N ASN A 289 -15.02 16.05 -2.93
CA ASN A 289 -15.42 15.13 -1.87
C ASN A 289 -14.90 15.55 -0.50
N TYR A 290 -13.74 16.23 -0.48
CA TYR A 290 -13.08 16.69 0.72
C TYR A 290 -13.12 18.21 0.79
N SER A 291 -13.75 18.74 1.84
CA SER A 291 -13.69 20.17 2.16
C SER A 291 -12.29 20.56 2.62
N VAL A 292 -11.97 21.86 2.57
CA VAL A 292 -10.69 22.39 3.07
C VAL A 292 -10.46 21.98 4.52
N GLY A 293 -11.49 22.09 5.39
CA GLY A 293 -11.41 21.66 6.77
C GLY A 293 -11.08 20.17 6.94
N GLN A 294 -11.65 19.30 6.10
CA GLN A 294 -11.32 17.86 6.11
C GLN A 294 -9.88 17.58 5.65
N ILE A 295 -9.38 18.33 4.67
CA ILE A 295 -7.98 18.24 4.22
C ILE A 295 -7.03 18.73 5.33
N CYS A 296 -7.35 19.83 6.02
CA CYS A 296 -6.58 20.30 7.17
C CYS A 296 -6.55 19.28 8.30
N CYS A 297 -7.71 18.69 8.66
CA CYS A 297 -7.79 17.60 9.63
C CYS A 297 -6.97 16.37 9.19
N TYR A 298 -6.94 16.06 7.89
CA TYR A 298 -6.10 15.00 7.35
C TYR A 298 -4.60 15.28 7.54
N GLY A 299 -4.16 16.52 7.27
CA GLY A 299 -2.81 16.98 7.53
C GLY A 299 -2.44 16.99 9.02
N LEU A 300 -3.33 17.47 9.89
CA LEU A 300 -3.12 17.43 11.34
C LEU A 300 -2.94 16.00 11.86
N ARG A 301 -3.79 15.06 11.41
CA ARG A 301 -3.63 13.63 11.74
C ARG A 301 -2.28 13.11 11.27
N TRP A 302 -1.80 13.54 10.10
CA TRP A 302 -0.48 13.17 9.62
C TRP A 302 0.63 13.67 10.55
N ILE A 303 0.58 14.94 10.98
CA ILE A 303 1.55 15.54 11.92
C ILE A 303 1.56 14.76 13.25
N LEU A 304 0.39 14.45 13.81
CA LEU A 304 0.30 13.68 15.06
C LEU A 304 0.92 12.28 14.93
N ASN A 305 0.72 11.60 13.79
CA ASN A 305 1.35 10.31 13.52
C ASN A 305 2.87 10.43 13.26
N PHE A 306 3.32 11.55 12.69
CA PHE A 306 4.74 11.85 12.54
C PHE A 306 5.41 12.03 13.91
N LEU A 307 4.80 12.79 14.82
CA LEU A 307 5.28 12.92 16.19
C LEU A 307 5.29 11.56 16.91
N LEU A 308 4.28 10.73 16.69
CA LEU A 308 4.23 9.37 17.24
C LEU A 308 5.43 8.52 16.79
N ILE A 309 5.76 8.48 15.49
CA ILE A 309 6.91 7.69 15.03
C ILE A 309 8.24 8.27 15.54
N GLU A 310 8.36 9.59 15.66
CA GLU A 310 9.54 10.23 16.26
C GLU A 310 9.71 9.78 17.70
N VAL A 311 8.66 9.85 18.52
CA VAL A 311 8.68 9.33 19.89
C VAL A 311 9.03 7.84 19.89
N MET A 312 8.34 7.02 19.11
CA MET A 312 8.56 5.56 19.07
C MET A 312 10.01 5.20 18.73
N THR A 313 10.65 5.89 17.80
CA THR A 313 12.03 5.61 17.37
C THR A 313 13.08 6.04 18.40
N HIS A 314 12.73 6.93 19.33
CA HIS A 314 13.55 7.26 20.49
C HIS A 314 13.44 6.24 21.63
N PHE A 315 12.25 5.67 21.84
CA PHE A 315 11.98 4.76 22.96
C PHE A 315 12.16 3.28 22.62
N PHE A 316 11.89 2.90 21.37
CA PHE A 316 11.87 1.50 20.95
C PHE A 316 12.90 1.26 19.84
N HIS A 317 13.97 0.53 20.18
CA HIS A 317 15.11 0.34 19.29
C HIS A 317 15.00 -0.83 18.31
N TYR A 318 13.77 -1.18 17.90
CA TYR A 318 13.46 -2.39 17.14
C TYR A 318 14.33 -2.59 15.88
N ASN A 319 14.40 -1.59 14.99
CA ASN A 319 15.20 -1.71 13.76
C ASN A 319 16.71 -1.77 14.04
N ALA A 320 17.19 -1.19 15.14
CA ALA A 320 18.60 -1.26 15.51
C ALA A 320 18.98 -2.69 15.95
N PHE A 321 18.09 -3.42 16.63
CA PHE A 321 18.30 -4.84 16.95
C PHE A 321 18.46 -5.71 15.70
N VAL A 322 17.67 -5.43 14.65
CA VAL A 322 17.75 -6.14 13.37
C VAL A 322 19.09 -5.90 12.68
N VAL A 323 19.45 -4.63 12.49
CA VAL A 323 20.70 -4.25 11.81
C VAL A 323 21.93 -4.75 12.58
N SER A 324 21.89 -4.71 13.90
CA SER A 324 22.98 -5.21 14.76
C SER A 324 23.02 -6.74 14.86
N ARG A 325 22.03 -7.45 14.29
CA ARG A 325 21.85 -8.91 14.40
C ARG A 325 21.77 -9.44 15.85
N LEU A 326 21.52 -8.57 16.82
CA LEU A 326 21.43 -8.92 18.25
C LEU A 326 20.14 -9.67 18.60
N TRP A 327 19.13 -9.61 17.73
CA TRP A 327 17.93 -10.44 17.85
C TRP A 327 18.23 -11.94 17.94
N ARG A 328 19.38 -12.39 17.40
CA ARG A 328 19.82 -13.79 17.46
C ARG A 328 20.18 -14.26 18.86
N GLN A 329 20.37 -13.36 19.82
CA GLN A 329 20.72 -13.68 21.20
C GLN A 329 19.50 -13.65 22.13
N LEU A 330 18.37 -13.13 21.64
CA LEU A 330 17.17 -12.90 22.43
C LEU A 330 16.35 -14.17 22.67
N ALA A 331 15.54 -14.15 23.72
CA ALA A 331 14.56 -15.20 23.99
C ALA A 331 13.44 -15.20 22.94
N PRO A 332 12.72 -16.33 22.73
CA PRO A 332 11.68 -16.42 21.70
C PRO A 332 10.62 -15.31 21.76
N PHE A 333 10.16 -14.96 22.96
CA PHE A 333 9.19 -13.89 23.15
C PHE A 333 9.75 -12.50 22.82
N GLU A 334 11.03 -12.25 23.09
CA GLU A 334 11.70 -10.99 22.75
C GLU A 334 11.95 -10.88 21.25
N ILE A 335 12.28 -11.99 20.58
CA ILE A 335 12.33 -12.06 19.11
C ILE A 335 10.96 -11.62 18.56
N PHE A 336 9.86 -12.13 19.11
CA PHE A 336 8.53 -11.69 18.73
C PHE A 336 8.31 -10.19 18.94
N ILE A 337 8.69 -9.64 20.10
CA ILE A 337 8.60 -8.19 20.39
C ILE A 337 9.32 -7.35 19.33
N ILE A 338 10.59 -7.66 19.05
CA ILE A 338 11.39 -6.93 18.07
C ILE A 338 10.74 -7.01 16.70
N SER A 339 10.31 -8.21 16.30
CA SER A 339 9.77 -8.48 14.97
C SER A 339 8.44 -7.78 14.76
N TYR A 340 7.55 -7.89 15.74
CA TYR A 340 6.29 -7.17 15.76
C TYR A 340 6.50 -5.65 15.71
N GLY A 341 7.46 -5.14 16.50
CA GLY A 341 7.86 -3.74 16.50
C GLY A 341 8.38 -3.24 15.15
N VAL A 342 9.18 -4.04 14.44
CA VAL A 342 9.65 -3.75 13.07
C VAL A 342 8.49 -3.68 12.08
N LEU A 343 7.52 -4.60 12.15
CA LEU A 343 6.34 -4.54 11.28
C LEU A 343 5.47 -3.31 11.56
N PHE A 344 5.32 -2.95 12.83
CA PHE A 344 4.62 -1.73 13.23
C PHE A 344 5.31 -0.47 12.71
N PHE A 345 6.64 -0.39 12.87
CA PHE A 345 7.44 0.67 12.29
C PHE A 345 7.27 0.72 10.76
N MET A 346 7.34 -0.42 10.08
CA MET A 346 7.17 -0.51 8.63
C MET A 346 5.80 -0.02 8.17
N TRP A 347 4.72 -0.45 8.85
CA TRP A 347 3.36 0.04 8.57
C TRP A 347 3.26 1.55 8.76
N LEU A 348 3.75 2.09 9.89
CA LEU A 348 3.66 3.52 10.20
C LEU A 348 4.53 4.37 9.26
N LYS A 349 5.71 3.89 8.89
CA LYS A 349 6.59 4.49 7.87
C LYS A 349 5.85 4.68 6.56
N PHE A 350 5.28 3.61 6.00
CA PHE A 350 4.56 3.69 4.72
C PHE A 350 3.25 4.46 4.82
N PHE A 351 2.55 4.35 5.96
CA PHE A 351 1.40 5.20 6.27
C PHE A 351 1.77 6.68 6.15
N LEU A 352 2.87 7.13 6.77
CA LEU A 352 3.29 8.52 6.71
C LEU A 352 3.74 8.94 5.31
N ILE A 353 4.62 8.17 4.66
CA ILE A 353 5.16 8.52 3.33
C ILE A 353 4.01 8.67 2.32
N TRP A 354 3.13 7.67 2.21
CA TRP A 354 2.07 7.73 1.19
C TRP A 354 0.98 8.75 1.50
N ARG A 355 0.65 8.96 2.77
CA ARG A 355 -0.31 10.00 3.15
C ARG A 355 0.22 11.40 2.91
N TYR A 356 1.52 11.61 3.03
CA TYR A 356 2.15 12.88 2.71
C TYR A 356 1.93 13.26 1.24
N PHE A 357 2.25 12.35 0.31
CA PHE A 357 2.03 12.57 -1.13
C PHE A 357 0.55 12.66 -1.48
N ARG A 358 -0.31 11.84 -0.83
CA ARG A 358 -1.77 11.96 -0.95
C ARG A 358 -2.30 13.31 -0.49
N PHE A 359 -1.78 13.87 0.61
CA PHE A 359 -2.19 15.18 1.12
C PHE A 359 -1.93 16.26 0.06
N TRP A 360 -0.73 16.31 -0.52
CA TRP A 360 -0.41 17.25 -1.59
C TRP A 360 -1.26 17.05 -2.83
N SER A 361 -1.54 15.79 -3.21
CA SER A 361 -2.46 15.48 -4.31
C SER A 361 -3.88 16.02 -4.05
N LEU A 362 -4.41 15.84 -2.83
CA LEU A 362 -5.73 16.35 -2.43
C LEU A 362 -5.78 17.87 -2.44
N VAL A 363 -4.74 18.54 -1.93
CA VAL A 363 -4.62 20.00 -2.01
C VAL A 363 -4.60 20.43 -3.48
N GLY A 364 -3.90 19.69 -4.36
CA GLY A 364 -3.88 19.91 -5.81
C GLY A 364 -5.19 19.62 -6.54
N GLY A 365 -6.20 19.08 -5.86
CA GLY A 365 -7.51 18.78 -6.43
C GLY A 365 -7.62 17.41 -7.08
N VAL A 366 -6.65 16.51 -6.86
CA VAL A 366 -6.68 15.13 -7.34
C VAL A 366 -6.86 14.19 -6.15
N GLU A 367 -8.05 13.59 -6.05
CA GLU A 367 -8.33 12.51 -5.12
C GLU A 367 -7.71 11.21 -5.61
N THR A 368 -6.99 10.56 -4.69
CA THR A 368 -6.42 9.23 -4.87
C THR A 368 -6.81 8.30 -3.72
N PRO A 369 -6.76 6.97 -3.92
CA PRO A 369 -7.10 6.01 -2.88
C PRO A 369 -6.14 6.13 -1.68
N GLU A 370 -6.68 6.02 -0.47
CA GLU A 370 -5.87 5.90 0.74
C GLU A 370 -5.12 4.57 0.75
N ASN A 371 -3.82 4.58 1.02
CA ASN A 371 -2.98 3.39 0.91
C ASN A 371 -2.97 2.51 2.15
N MET A 372 -3.18 3.08 3.33
CA MET A 372 -3.24 2.35 4.60
C MET A 372 -4.57 2.62 5.33
N PRO A 373 -5.72 2.18 4.78
CA PRO A 373 -7.04 2.37 5.41
C PRO A 373 -7.24 1.57 6.69
N ARG A 374 -6.45 0.50 6.92
CA ARG A 374 -6.49 -0.30 8.14
C ARG A 374 -5.09 -0.54 8.68
N CYS A 375 -4.98 -0.62 10.00
CA CYS A 375 -3.78 -1.09 10.67
C CYS A 375 -3.59 -2.59 10.41
N ILE A 376 -2.33 -3.06 10.41
CA ILE A 376 -1.96 -4.46 10.19
C ILE A 376 -2.71 -5.42 11.13
N ASN A 377 -2.92 -5.02 12.39
CA ASN A 377 -3.66 -5.80 13.37
C ASN A 377 -5.19 -5.77 13.21
N ASN A 378 -5.71 -4.94 12.30
CA ASN A 378 -7.15 -4.80 12.05
C ASN A 378 -7.58 -5.50 10.75
N CYS A 379 -6.93 -6.64 10.46
CA CYS A 379 -7.17 -7.46 9.30
C CYS A 379 -7.30 -8.92 9.75
N PRO A 380 -8.50 -9.53 9.69
CA PRO A 380 -8.71 -10.89 10.21
C PRO A 380 -8.40 -11.99 9.20
N ASP A 381 -8.01 -11.63 7.98
CA ASP A 381 -7.70 -12.54 6.87
C ASP A 381 -6.70 -11.88 5.90
N LEU A 382 -5.92 -12.67 5.14
CA LEU A 382 -4.89 -12.17 4.21
C LEU A 382 -5.52 -11.31 3.13
N GLU A 383 -6.67 -11.70 2.60
CA GLU A 383 -7.34 -10.93 1.57
C GLU A 383 -7.67 -9.51 2.07
N SER A 384 -8.23 -9.39 3.28
CA SER A 384 -8.47 -8.10 3.94
C SER A 384 -7.18 -7.32 4.18
N PHE A 385 -6.09 -7.99 4.57
CA PHE A 385 -4.77 -7.38 4.77
C PHE A 385 -4.25 -6.77 3.46
N TRP A 386 -4.17 -7.55 2.38
CA TRP A 386 -3.62 -7.10 1.10
C TRP A 386 -4.49 -6.06 0.40
N LYS A 387 -5.81 -6.08 0.62
CA LYS A 387 -6.71 -4.99 0.18
C LYS A 387 -6.48 -3.68 0.94
N SER A 388 -5.91 -3.76 2.14
CA SER A 388 -5.67 -2.61 3.03
C SER A 388 -4.21 -2.17 3.08
N TRP A 389 -3.27 -3.02 2.69
CA TRP A 389 -1.86 -2.69 2.55
C TRP A 389 -1.57 -2.17 1.16
N HIS A 390 -1.01 -0.96 1.05
CA HIS A 390 -0.75 -0.31 -0.24
C HIS A 390 -1.99 -0.34 -1.16
N ALA A 391 -3.15 0.01 -0.62
CA ALA A 391 -4.45 -0.29 -1.22
C ALA A 391 -4.64 0.31 -2.63
N SER A 392 -4.01 1.44 -2.96
CA SER A 392 -4.03 1.99 -4.32
C SER A 392 -3.32 1.08 -5.32
N PHE A 393 -2.18 0.50 -4.94
CA PHE A 393 -1.45 -0.47 -5.76
C PHE A 393 -2.17 -1.81 -5.83
N ASN A 394 -2.77 -2.28 -4.73
CA ASN A 394 -3.63 -3.48 -4.77
C ASN A 394 -4.78 -3.30 -5.78
N ARG A 395 -5.45 -2.14 -5.77
CA ARG A 395 -6.51 -1.84 -6.76
C ARG A 395 -5.98 -1.78 -8.18
N TRP A 396 -4.79 -1.22 -8.36
CA TRP A 396 -4.11 -1.20 -9.65
C TRP A 396 -3.84 -2.63 -10.15
N LEU A 397 -3.26 -3.50 -9.32
CA LEU A 397 -3.02 -4.92 -9.64
C LEU A 397 -4.32 -5.63 -9.97
N VAL A 398 -5.39 -5.37 -9.21
CA VAL A 398 -6.69 -5.98 -9.48
C VAL A 398 -7.19 -5.60 -10.88
N ARG A 399 -7.11 -4.32 -11.26
CA ARG A 399 -7.60 -3.82 -12.56
C ARG A 399 -6.75 -4.25 -13.74
N TYR A 400 -5.43 -4.09 -13.65
CA TYR A 400 -4.54 -4.23 -14.81
C TYR A 400 -3.86 -5.60 -14.92
N VAL A 401 -3.92 -6.44 -13.87
CA VAL A 401 -3.31 -7.78 -13.84
C VAL A 401 -4.36 -8.85 -13.54
N TYR A 402 -4.98 -8.82 -12.35
CA TYR A 402 -5.83 -9.90 -11.86
C TYR A 402 -7.08 -10.13 -12.73
N ILE A 403 -7.85 -9.07 -13.02
CA ILE A 403 -9.08 -9.16 -13.83
C ILE A 403 -8.76 -9.64 -15.27
N PRO A 404 -7.79 -9.05 -16.00
CA PRO A 404 -7.39 -9.54 -17.32
C PRO A 404 -6.95 -11.00 -17.36
N LEU A 405 -6.34 -11.53 -16.29
CA LEU A 405 -5.92 -12.94 -16.20
C LEU A 405 -7.09 -13.93 -15.90
N GLY A 406 -8.32 -13.45 -15.85
CA GLY A 406 -9.52 -14.26 -15.58
C GLY A 406 -10.05 -14.11 -14.15
N GLY A 407 -9.41 -13.28 -13.33
CA GLY A 407 -9.85 -12.93 -11.98
C GLY A 407 -10.17 -14.16 -11.12
N SER A 408 -11.35 -14.16 -10.50
CA SER A 408 -11.78 -15.22 -9.58
C SER A 408 -11.92 -16.59 -10.24
N ARG A 409 -12.07 -16.68 -11.57
CA ARG A 409 -12.12 -17.97 -12.29
C ARG A 409 -10.77 -18.69 -12.29
N ARG A 410 -9.66 -17.94 -12.25
CA ARG A 410 -8.28 -18.46 -12.22
C ARG A 410 -7.53 -17.97 -10.98
N LYS A 411 -8.22 -17.90 -9.84
CA LYS A 411 -7.76 -17.20 -8.62
C LYS A 411 -6.33 -17.57 -8.21
N LEU A 412 -5.98 -18.87 -8.19
CA LEU A 412 -4.64 -19.33 -7.80
C LEU A 412 -3.57 -18.77 -8.75
N ILE A 413 -3.65 -19.06 -10.04
CA ILE A 413 -2.67 -18.60 -11.04
C ILE A 413 -2.58 -17.07 -11.06
N SER A 414 -3.71 -16.37 -11.00
CA SER A 414 -3.74 -14.92 -10.98
C SER A 414 -3.03 -14.35 -9.74
N VAL A 415 -3.20 -14.96 -8.55
CA VAL A 415 -2.51 -14.54 -7.31
C VAL A 415 -1.00 -14.75 -7.45
N TRP A 416 -0.54 -15.89 -7.98
CA TRP A 416 0.88 -16.16 -8.19
C TRP A 416 1.54 -15.16 -9.15
N ILE A 417 0.89 -14.84 -10.27
CA ILE A 417 1.38 -13.85 -11.22
C ILE A 417 1.40 -12.45 -10.58
N VAL A 418 0.34 -12.08 -9.86
CA VAL A 418 0.26 -10.78 -9.16
C VAL A 418 1.42 -10.62 -8.17
N PHE A 419 1.64 -11.59 -7.27
CA PHE A 419 2.71 -11.49 -6.28
C PHE A 419 4.11 -11.57 -6.88
N THR A 420 4.28 -12.32 -7.98
CA THR A 420 5.54 -12.34 -8.73
C THR A 420 5.82 -10.97 -9.34
N PHE A 421 4.81 -10.34 -9.96
CA PHE A 421 4.95 -8.97 -10.46
C PHE A 421 5.23 -7.97 -9.34
N VAL A 422 4.59 -8.11 -8.17
CA VAL A 422 4.88 -7.27 -6.98
C VAL A 422 6.36 -7.37 -6.59
N ALA A 423 6.92 -8.59 -6.56
CA ALA A 423 8.35 -8.78 -6.28
C ALA A 423 9.21 -8.10 -7.35
N VAL A 424 9.00 -8.39 -8.63
CA VAL A 424 9.75 -7.82 -9.76
C VAL A 424 9.67 -6.28 -9.78
N TRP A 425 8.51 -5.72 -9.48
CA TRP A 425 8.29 -4.27 -9.43
C TRP A 425 9.02 -3.59 -8.25
N HIS A 426 9.16 -4.28 -7.13
CA HIS A 426 9.90 -3.76 -5.98
C HIS A 426 11.41 -3.89 -6.17
N ASP A 427 11.90 -5.11 -6.39
CA ASP A 427 13.29 -5.41 -6.75
C ASP A 427 13.43 -6.86 -7.22
N LEU A 428 14.39 -7.13 -8.11
CA LEU A 428 14.76 -8.48 -8.56
C LEU A 428 15.73 -9.14 -7.56
N GLU A 429 15.35 -9.12 -6.28
CA GLU A 429 16.10 -9.79 -5.24
C GLU A 429 15.42 -11.11 -4.82
N TRP A 430 16.23 -12.16 -4.66
CA TRP A 430 15.75 -13.46 -4.20
C TRP A 430 14.94 -13.38 -2.91
N LYS A 431 15.30 -12.49 -1.97
CA LYS A 431 14.56 -12.30 -0.72
C LYS A 431 13.10 -11.89 -0.95
N LEU A 432 12.82 -11.05 -1.96
CA LEU A 432 11.48 -10.56 -2.26
C LEU A 432 10.67 -11.62 -3.02
N ILE A 433 11.31 -12.35 -3.93
CA ILE A 433 10.67 -13.46 -4.65
C ILE A 433 10.28 -14.57 -3.66
N SER A 434 11.20 -14.97 -2.77
CA SER A 434 10.91 -15.97 -1.72
C SER A 434 9.79 -15.50 -0.80
N TRP A 435 9.78 -14.23 -0.39
CA TRP A 435 8.70 -13.65 0.42
C TRP A 435 7.35 -13.66 -0.33
N ALA A 436 7.34 -13.33 -1.62
CA ALA A 436 6.14 -13.31 -2.45
C ALA A 436 5.54 -14.71 -2.60
N TRP A 437 6.35 -15.71 -2.90
CA TRP A 437 5.88 -17.09 -3.04
C TRP A 437 5.46 -17.71 -1.70
N LEU A 438 6.17 -17.41 -0.60
CA LEU A 438 5.74 -17.81 0.73
C LEU A 438 4.36 -17.20 1.08
N THR A 439 4.14 -15.94 0.69
CA THR A 439 2.83 -15.30 0.83
C THR A 439 1.77 -16.02 -0.01
N CYS A 440 2.07 -16.39 -1.26
CA CYS A 440 1.15 -17.18 -2.09
C CYS A 440 0.80 -18.53 -1.46
N LEU A 441 1.77 -19.23 -0.87
CA LEU A 441 1.52 -20.49 -0.16
C LEU A 441 0.56 -20.29 1.01
N PHE A 442 0.72 -19.22 1.78
CA PHE A 442 -0.20 -18.92 2.89
C PHE A 442 -1.61 -18.49 2.46
N PHE A 443 -1.78 -18.02 1.22
CA PHE A 443 -3.11 -17.79 0.65
C PHE A 443 -3.89 -19.07 0.35
N VAL A 444 -3.21 -20.20 0.06
CA VAL A 444 -3.87 -21.44 -0.36
C VAL A 444 -4.81 -21.97 0.73
N PRO A 445 -4.38 -22.17 1.99
CA PRO A 445 -5.28 -22.63 3.06
C PRO A 445 -6.48 -21.70 3.25
N GLU A 446 -6.27 -20.38 3.23
CA GLU A 446 -7.35 -19.41 3.39
C GLU A 446 -8.40 -19.53 2.27
N ILE A 447 -7.95 -19.68 1.01
CA ILE A 447 -8.84 -19.84 -0.14
C ILE A 447 -9.65 -21.13 -0.02
N VAL A 448 -9.00 -22.24 0.36
CA VAL A 448 -9.63 -23.54 0.54
C VAL A 448 -10.66 -23.49 1.67
N ILE A 449 -10.29 -22.97 2.84
CA ILE A 449 -11.17 -22.83 4.00
C ILE A 449 -12.38 -21.93 3.68
N LYS A 450 -12.18 -20.77 3.06
CA LYS A 450 -13.28 -19.87 2.66
C LYS A 450 -14.23 -20.56 1.67
N SER A 451 -13.69 -21.37 0.75
CA SER A 451 -14.50 -22.11 -0.22
C SER A 451 -15.40 -23.16 0.45
N PHE A 452 -14.86 -23.92 1.41
CA PHE A 452 -15.65 -24.89 2.18
C PHE A 452 -16.64 -24.21 3.14
N SER A 453 -16.21 -23.15 3.80
CA SER A 453 -16.99 -22.38 4.76
C SER A 453 -18.25 -21.75 4.15
N ASN A 454 -18.18 -21.26 2.91
CA ASN A 454 -19.34 -20.63 2.26
C ASN A 454 -20.48 -21.62 1.97
N ASN A 455 -20.19 -22.93 1.95
CA ASN A 455 -21.18 -23.98 1.76
C ASN A 455 -21.82 -24.43 3.09
N PHE A 456 -21.27 -24.02 4.23
CA PHE A 456 -21.74 -24.44 5.54
C PHE A 456 -22.69 -23.41 6.16
N GLN A 457 -24.00 -23.62 6.03
CA GLN A 457 -25.00 -22.83 6.74
C GLN A 457 -25.32 -23.47 8.10
N ALA A 458 -24.66 -23.00 9.16
CA ALA A 458 -24.97 -23.44 10.52
C ALA A 458 -26.37 -22.95 10.94
N LYS A 459 -27.34 -23.87 10.98
CA LYS A 459 -28.73 -23.57 11.37
C LYS A 459 -28.94 -23.46 12.89
N SER A 460 -28.11 -24.14 13.71
CA SER A 460 -28.21 -24.13 15.18
C SER A 460 -27.38 -23.02 15.83
N THR A 461 -27.80 -22.56 17.02
CA THR A 461 -27.06 -21.56 17.80
C THR A 461 -25.66 -22.03 18.19
N LEU A 462 -25.52 -23.32 18.57
CA LEU A 462 -24.23 -23.94 18.83
C LEU A 462 -23.35 -24.01 17.56
N GLY A 463 -23.95 -24.37 16.41
CA GLY A 463 -23.23 -24.41 15.14
C GLY A 463 -22.69 -23.03 14.73
N ARG A 464 -23.46 -21.96 14.95
CA ARG A 464 -23.00 -20.57 14.71
C ARG A 464 -21.85 -20.18 15.63
N PHE A 465 -21.88 -20.61 16.89
CA PHE A 465 -20.80 -20.37 17.84
C PHE A 465 -19.51 -21.11 17.43
N ILE A 466 -19.59 -22.42 17.16
CA ILE A 466 -18.45 -23.22 16.71
C ILE A 466 -17.87 -22.66 15.42
N HIS A 467 -18.72 -22.31 14.45
CA HIS A 467 -18.29 -21.71 13.20
C HIS A 467 -17.53 -20.39 13.42
N ARG A 468 -18.01 -19.54 14.34
CA ARG A 468 -17.32 -18.30 14.72
C ARG A 468 -15.95 -18.58 15.34
N GLU A 469 -15.87 -19.53 16.27
CA GLU A 469 -14.59 -19.89 16.91
C GLU A 469 -13.58 -20.45 15.91
N LEU A 470 -14.02 -21.32 15.00
CA LEU A 470 -13.18 -21.82 13.90
C LEU A 470 -12.69 -20.66 13.00
N CYS A 471 -13.55 -19.70 12.69
CA CYS A 471 -13.15 -18.51 11.94
C CYS A 471 -12.11 -17.66 12.68
N VAL A 472 -12.23 -17.51 14.00
CA VAL A 472 -11.27 -16.76 14.82
C VAL A 472 -9.93 -17.50 14.88
N ILE A 473 -9.94 -18.81 15.08
CA ILE A 473 -8.73 -19.66 15.04
C ILE A 473 -8.06 -19.57 13.67
N ALA A 474 -8.81 -19.71 12.58
CA ALA A 474 -8.29 -19.57 11.22
C ALA A 474 -7.68 -18.18 10.98
N GLY A 475 -8.31 -17.13 11.48
CA GLY A 475 -7.75 -15.77 11.45
C GLY A 475 -6.45 -15.65 12.26
N ALA A 476 -6.36 -16.27 13.44
CA ALA A 476 -5.15 -16.25 14.27
C ALA A 476 -3.99 -16.99 13.59
N VAL A 477 -4.25 -18.16 12.99
CA VAL A 477 -3.28 -18.88 12.15
C VAL A 477 -2.82 -18.00 11.00
N THR A 478 -3.76 -17.33 10.34
CA THR A 478 -3.47 -16.44 9.21
C THR A 478 -2.56 -15.27 9.60
N VAL A 479 -2.87 -14.58 10.70
CA VAL A 479 -2.04 -13.48 11.23
C VAL A 479 -0.66 -14.00 11.62
N SER A 480 -0.58 -15.18 12.23
CA SER A 480 0.69 -15.84 12.57
C SER A 480 1.53 -16.11 11.32
N SER A 481 0.94 -16.68 10.27
CA SER A 481 1.62 -16.94 8.99
C SER A 481 2.12 -15.66 8.34
N LEU A 482 1.32 -14.59 8.36
CA LEU A 482 1.73 -13.28 7.84
C LEU A 482 2.89 -12.68 8.66
N MET A 483 2.85 -12.83 9.99
CA MET A 483 3.95 -12.42 10.87
C MET A 483 5.23 -13.16 10.51
N VAL A 484 5.17 -14.48 10.32
CA VAL A 484 6.30 -15.32 9.91
C VAL A 484 6.82 -14.93 8.52
N ALA A 485 5.94 -14.74 7.54
CA ALA A 485 6.34 -14.32 6.19
C ALA A 485 7.15 -13.02 6.23
N ASN A 486 6.63 -12.01 6.93
CA ASN A 486 7.30 -10.71 7.00
C ASN A 486 8.53 -10.72 7.91
N LEU A 487 8.55 -11.55 8.94
CA LEU A 487 9.76 -11.81 9.74
C LEU A 487 10.90 -12.34 8.86
N VAL A 488 10.62 -13.36 8.05
CA VAL A 488 11.60 -13.93 7.11
C VAL A 488 12.04 -12.88 6.08
N GLY A 489 11.10 -12.11 5.53
CA GLY A 489 11.39 -11.11 4.50
C GLY A 489 12.20 -9.90 4.99
N TYR A 490 11.93 -9.40 6.21
CA TYR A 490 12.40 -8.08 6.64
C TYR A 490 13.26 -8.06 7.91
N VAL A 491 13.29 -9.14 8.69
CA VAL A 491 14.04 -9.19 9.96
C VAL A 491 15.16 -10.23 9.88
N VAL A 492 14.81 -11.44 9.46
CA VAL A 492 15.68 -12.62 9.56
C VAL A 492 16.48 -12.83 8.28
N GLY A 493 15.85 -12.62 7.12
CA GLY A 493 16.39 -12.97 5.81
C GLY A 493 16.43 -14.48 5.55
N PRO A 494 16.67 -14.93 4.29
CA PRO A 494 16.72 -16.36 3.97
C PRO A 494 17.77 -17.14 4.77
N SER A 495 18.93 -16.53 5.03
CA SER A 495 20.03 -17.16 5.78
C SER A 495 19.75 -17.29 7.29
N GLY A 496 18.84 -16.49 7.84
CA GLY A 496 18.48 -16.56 9.25
C GLY A 496 17.37 -17.58 9.56
N ILE A 497 16.71 -18.16 8.54
CA ILE A 497 15.58 -19.09 8.72
C ILE A 497 16.01 -20.28 9.58
N LYS A 498 17.18 -20.88 9.30
CA LYS A 498 17.69 -22.02 10.08
C LYS A 498 17.85 -21.68 11.57
N VAL A 499 18.38 -20.49 11.87
CA VAL A 499 18.58 -20.00 13.25
C VAL A 499 17.24 -19.71 13.93
N LEU A 500 16.28 -19.15 13.19
CA LEU A 500 14.95 -18.92 13.70
C LEU A 500 14.25 -20.26 14.01
N MET A 501 14.30 -21.22 13.09
CA MET A 501 13.70 -22.54 13.30
C MET A 501 14.32 -23.26 14.49
N SER A 502 15.65 -23.23 14.64
CA SER A 502 16.31 -23.87 15.78
C SER A 502 15.90 -23.26 17.12
N ARG A 503 15.63 -21.94 17.16
CA ARG A 503 15.16 -21.26 18.37
C ARG A 503 13.68 -21.44 18.64
N MET A 504 12.84 -21.47 17.60
CA MET A 504 11.39 -21.58 17.75
C MET A 504 10.91 -23.03 17.95
N LEU A 505 11.68 -24.03 17.52
CA LEU A 505 11.35 -25.45 17.70
C LEU A 505 11.89 -26.05 19.01
N HIS A 506 12.65 -25.28 19.79
CA HIS A 506 13.11 -25.72 21.11
C HIS A 506 11.93 -25.80 22.10
N LYS A 507 11.97 -26.72 23.07
CA LYS A 507 10.88 -26.91 24.06
C LYS A 507 10.58 -25.62 24.83
N ASP A 508 11.60 -24.81 25.11
CA ASP A 508 11.48 -23.54 25.83
C ASP A 508 10.74 -22.46 25.05
N ALA A 509 10.56 -22.63 23.74
CA ALA A 509 9.81 -21.70 22.90
C ALA A 509 8.30 -21.99 22.91
N LEU A 510 7.86 -23.18 23.31
CA LEU A 510 6.43 -23.57 23.29
C LEU A 510 5.54 -22.62 24.12
N PRO A 511 5.91 -22.21 25.35
CA PRO A 511 5.11 -21.26 26.12
C PRO A 511 5.01 -19.90 25.42
N ALA A 512 6.11 -19.41 24.84
CA ALA A 512 6.13 -18.15 24.11
C ALA A 512 5.25 -18.20 22.86
N LEU A 513 5.32 -19.27 22.08
CA LEU A 513 4.47 -19.49 20.91
C LEU A 513 2.98 -19.59 21.29
N GLY A 514 2.66 -20.25 22.41
CA GLY A 514 1.29 -20.33 22.94
C GLY A 514 0.74 -18.95 23.32
N ILE A 515 1.55 -18.10 23.96
CA ILE A 515 1.18 -16.71 24.30
C ILE A 515 0.97 -15.88 23.03
N ILE A 516 1.87 -16.00 22.05
CA ILE A 516 1.78 -15.27 20.77
C ILE A 516 0.50 -15.66 20.02
N PHE A 517 0.24 -16.96 19.89
CA PHE A 517 -0.97 -17.44 19.22
C PHE A 517 -2.24 -17.00 19.94
N SER A 518 -2.26 -17.12 21.27
CA SER A 518 -3.38 -16.64 22.11
C SER A 518 -3.62 -15.14 21.92
N THR A 519 -2.55 -14.34 21.80
CA THR A 519 -2.64 -12.90 21.54
C THR A 519 -3.30 -12.62 20.20
N PHE A 520 -2.89 -13.31 19.12
CA PHE A 520 -3.50 -13.14 17.82
C PHE A 520 -4.96 -13.61 17.80
N TYR A 521 -5.27 -14.70 18.49
CA TYR A 521 -6.64 -15.16 18.68
C TYR A 521 -7.51 -14.09 19.37
N VAL A 522 -7.04 -13.50 20.47
CA VAL A 522 -7.73 -12.38 21.15
C VAL A 522 -7.92 -11.19 20.21
N GLY A 523 -6.88 -10.81 19.48
CA GLY A 523 -6.93 -9.73 18.50
C GLY A 523 -7.98 -9.96 17.40
N VAL A 524 -8.02 -11.16 16.82
CA VAL A 524 -9.02 -11.52 15.80
C VAL A 524 -10.42 -11.55 16.42
N LYS A 525 -10.58 -12.05 17.65
CA LYS A 525 -11.86 -12.06 18.35
C LYS A 525 -12.42 -10.65 18.58
N LEU A 526 -11.57 -9.70 18.95
CA LEU A 526 -11.90 -8.26 19.04
C LEU A 526 -12.38 -7.70 17.69
N ILE A 527 -11.73 -8.06 16.58
CA ILE A 527 -12.17 -7.63 15.24
C ILE A 527 -13.59 -8.12 14.94
N PHE A 528 -13.94 -9.35 15.32
CA PHE A 528 -15.29 -9.90 15.13
C PHE A 528 -16.33 -9.14 15.96
N HIS A 529 -16.00 -8.77 17.20
CA HIS A 529 -16.87 -7.90 18.02
C HIS A 529 -17.07 -6.52 17.38
N ILE A 530 -16.01 -5.89 16.86
CA ILE A 530 -16.12 -4.61 16.16
C ILE A 530 -16.98 -4.73 14.89
N ARG A 531 -16.86 -5.85 14.15
CA ARG A 531 -17.67 -6.11 12.96
C ARG A 531 -19.15 -6.28 13.29
N ASP A 532 -19.47 -6.97 14.38
CA ASP A 532 -20.84 -7.15 14.83
C ASP A 532 -21.46 -5.81 15.25
N ALA A 533 -20.71 -4.99 15.99
CA ALA A 533 -21.16 -3.68 16.46
C ALA A 533 -21.40 -2.65 15.32
N ARG A 534 -20.80 -2.86 14.14
CA ARG A 534 -21.06 -2.02 12.95
C ARG A 534 -22.29 -2.46 12.14
N LYS A 535 -22.80 -3.66 12.38
CA LYS A 535 -23.99 -4.21 11.72
C LYS A 535 -25.27 -3.93 12.49
N THR A 536 -25.15 -3.68 13.79
CA THR A 536 -26.19 -3.12 14.67
C THR A 536 -26.22 -1.62 14.56
#